data_AF-U5MPR0-F1
#
_entry.id   AF-U5MPR0-F1
#
_cell.length_a   1.000
_cell.length_b   1.000
_cell.length_c   1.000
_cell.angle_alpha   90.00
_cell.angle_beta   90.00
_cell.angle_gamma   90.00
#
_symmetry.space_group_name_H-M   'P 1'
#
loop_
_entity.id
_entity.type
_entity.pdbx_description
1 polymer ?
#
loop_
_entity_poly.entity_id
_entity_poly.type
_entity_poly.pdbx_seq_one_letter_code
_entity_poly.pdbx_strand_id
1 'polypeptide(L)'
;MKKILLSALLGVAVLLPTTAAFAYAHGDTGEWYMQSSKTEIQGSLYLVNNNKPNVAQAKTYNVDENGKKVRVKIYATADGQTIEGSDRDATGYPTAYIKSSARKPDAWGSGHTTTPSPDPYEWLYIQVSDL
;
A
#
# COMPACT_ATOMS: atom_id res chain seq x y z
N MET A 1 53.72 -24.36 21.29
CA MET A 1 54.25 -23.15 20.63
C MET A 1 53.47 -23.01 19.32
N LYS A 2 52.49 -22.09 19.13
CA LYS A 2 52.62 -20.62 18.88
C LYS A 2 53.79 -20.36 17.91
N LYS A 3 53.68 -19.74 16.73
CA LYS A 3 52.76 -18.75 16.11
C LYS A 3 52.88 -18.95 14.57
N ILE A 4 51.98 -18.50 13.69
CA ILE A 4 51.82 -17.12 13.15
C ILE A 4 50.49 -17.17 12.38
N LEU A 5 49.41 -16.52 12.82
CA LEU A 5 49.00 -15.13 12.62
C LEU A 5 48.81 -14.67 11.16
N LEU A 6 47.51 -14.52 10.85
CA LEU A 6 46.87 -13.35 10.23
C LEU A 6 47.13 -13.08 8.75
N SER A 7 46.07 -13.23 7.95
CA SER A 7 45.59 -12.33 6.88
C SER A 7 44.53 -13.11 6.07
N ALA A 8 43.39 -12.60 5.64
CA ALA A 8 42.71 -11.34 5.86
C ALA A 8 41.29 -11.55 5.29
N LEU A 9 40.28 -11.09 6.04
CA LEU A 9 39.19 -10.27 5.51
C LEU A 9 38.60 -10.68 4.15
N LEU A 10 38.10 -11.91 4.00
CA LEU A 10 37.30 -12.29 2.83
C LEU A 10 35.82 -12.33 3.20
N GLY A 11 35.15 -11.22 2.88
CA GLY A 11 33.77 -11.29 2.41
C GLY A 11 32.69 -11.50 3.46
N VAL A 12 32.66 -10.66 4.49
CA VAL A 12 31.35 -10.25 5.04
C VAL A 12 30.74 -9.23 4.06
N ALA A 13 30.51 -9.68 2.82
CA ALA A 13 29.54 -9.06 1.94
C ALA A 13 28.21 -9.62 2.41
N VAL A 14 27.67 -8.95 3.43
CA VAL A 14 26.29 -9.02 3.85
C VAL A 14 25.45 -9.19 2.58
N LEU A 15 24.81 -10.35 2.45
CA LEU A 15 23.67 -10.54 1.58
C LEU A 15 22.59 -9.61 2.12
N LEU A 16 22.74 -8.31 1.86
CA LEU A 16 21.69 -7.35 2.02
C LEU A 16 20.61 -7.85 1.06
N PRO A 17 19.41 -8.15 1.56
CA PRO A 17 18.31 -8.48 0.69
C PRO A 17 18.23 -7.35 -0.32
N THR A 18 18.34 -7.71 -1.59
CA THR A 18 18.03 -6.86 -2.72
C THR A 18 16.56 -6.47 -2.61
N THR A 19 16.25 -5.53 -1.72
CA THR A 19 15.04 -4.71 -1.79
C THR A 19 15.25 -3.75 -2.95
N ALA A 20 15.36 -4.33 -4.14
CA ALA A 20 15.30 -3.62 -5.39
C ALA A 20 13.92 -2.98 -5.44
N ALA A 21 13.93 -1.65 -5.46
CA ALA A 21 12.80 -0.79 -5.59
C ALA A 21 11.86 -1.29 -6.70
N PHE A 22 10.62 -1.60 -6.32
CA PHE A 22 9.54 -1.76 -7.29
C PHE A 22 9.27 -0.39 -7.89
N ALA A 23 9.60 -0.23 -9.18
CA ALA A 23 9.15 0.92 -9.96
C ALA A 23 7.62 0.85 -10.08
N TYR A 24 6.93 1.69 -9.31
CA TYR A 24 5.48 1.87 -9.34
C TYR A 24 5.12 2.74 -10.55
N ALA A 25 4.81 2.16 -11.71
CA ALA A 25 4.54 2.97 -12.90
C ALA A 25 3.06 3.40 -13.04
N HIS A 26 2.13 2.77 -12.32
CA HIS A 26 0.71 3.13 -12.35
C HIS A 26 0.13 3.12 -10.94
N GLY A 27 -0.03 4.30 -10.39
CA GLY A 27 -0.52 4.52 -9.04
C GLY A 27 -1.04 5.92 -8.83
N ASP A 28 -1.81 6.07 -7.75
CA ASP A 28 -2.36 7.33 -7.29
C ASP A 28 -2.02 7.52 -5.81
N THR A 29 -1.84 8.76 -5.39
CA THR A 29 -1.46 9.13 -4.02
C THR A 29 -2.17 10.41 -3.61
N GLY A 30 -2.63 10.48 -2.36
CA GLY A 30 -3.28 11.66 -1.81
C GLY A 30 -2.94 11.88 -0.34
N GLU A 31 -3.07 13.12 0.10
CA GLU A 31 -2.89 13.54 1.50
C GLU A 31 -4.13 14.31 1.93
N TRP A 32 -4.62 13.99 3.13
CA TRP A 32 -5.85 14.58 3.65
C TRP A 32 -5.79 14.77 5.15
N TYR A 33 -6.36 15.89 5.61
CA TYR A 33 -6.56 16.15 7.03
C TYR A 33 -7.94 15.67 7.48
N MET A 34 -7.96 14.64 8.34
CA MET A 34 -9.16 14.06 8.92
C MET A 34 -9.63 14.91 10.10
N GLN A 35 -10.65 15.73 9.86
CA GLN A 35 -11.15 16.74 10.82
C GLN A 35 -11.57 16.13 12.16
N SER A 36 -12.26 15.01 12.13
CA SER A 36 -12.81 14.39 13.34
C SER A 36 -11.73 13.80 14.25
N SER A 37 -10.67 13.24 13.68
CA SER A 37 -9.55 12.68 14.44
C SER A 37 -8.42 13.68 14.67
N LYS A 38 -8.45 14.82 13.98
CA LYS A 38 -7.37 15.82 13.92
C LYS A 38 -6.04 15.17 13.54
N THR A 39 -6.07 14.43 12.44
CA THR A 39 -4.94 13.63 11.98
C THR A 39 -4.75 13.82 10.48
N GLU A 40 -3.54 14.15 10.06
CA GLU A 40 -3.13 14.08 8.66
C GLU A 40 -2.80 12.62 8.27
N ILE A 41 -3.36 12.17 7.14
CA ILE A 41 -3.09 10.85 6.59
C ILE A 41 -2.64 10.95 5.14
N GLN A 42 -1.80 10.00 4.74
CA GLN A 42 -1.38 9.80 3.36
C GLN A 42 -1.93 8.46 2.84
N GLY A 43 -2.67 8.50 1.75
CA GLY A 43 -3.16 7.33 1.03
C GLY A 43 -2.38 7.06 -0.24
N SER A 44 -2.32 5.79 -0.62
CA SER A 44 -1.76 5.39 -1.90
C SER A 44 -2.44 4.14 -2.45
N LEU A 45 -2.60 4.08 -3.76
CA LEU A 45 -3.13 2.96 -4.53
C LEU A 45 -2.16 2.63 -5.67
N TYR A 46 -1.83 1.35 -5.86
CA TYR A 46 -0.92 0.91 -6.93
C TYR A 46 -1.32 -0.44 -7.52
N LEU A 47 -1.07 -0.62 -8.80
CA LEU A 47 -1.06 -1.96 -9.43
C LEU A 47 0.23 -2.70 -9.07
N VAL A 48 0.13 -4.01 -8.82
CA VAL A 48 1.30 -4.84 -8.50
C VAL A 48 1.95 -5.34 -9.78
N ASN A 49 2.86 -4.52 -10.31
CA ASN A 49 3.58 -4.66 -11.59
C ASN A 49 2.74 -4.31 -12.82
N ASN A 50 3.38 -3.70 -13.83
CA ASN A 50 2.74 -3.17 -15.04
C ASN A 50 1.95 -4.20 -15.87
N ASN A 51 2.22 -5.50 -15.72
CA ASN A 51 1.57 -6.56 -16.50
C ASN A 51 0.52 -7.36 -15.71
N LYS A 52 0.14 -6.91 -14.52
CA LYS A 52 -0.84 -7.61 -13.67
C LYS A 52 -1.94 -6.65 -13.20
N PRO A 53 -2.81 -6.17 -14.11
CA PRO A 53 -3.94 -5.31 -13.75
C PRO A 53 -4.91 -5.98 -12.76
N ASN A 54 -4.85 -7.31 -12.68
CA ASN A 54 -5.65 -8.15 -11.79
C ASN A 54 -5.24 -8.07 -10.30
N VAL A 55 -4.21 -7.32 -9.93
CA VAL A 55 -3.75 -7.22 -8.54
C VAL A 55 -3.40 -5.78 -8.20
N ALA A 56 -4.02 -5.25 -7.16
CA ALA A 56 -3.70 -3.92 -6.63
C ALA A 56 -3.44 -3.96 -5.12
N GLN A 57 -2.74 -2.94 -4.65
CA GLN A 57 -2.46 -2.73 -3.23
C GLN A 57 -2.74 -1.29 -2.84
N ALA A 58 -3.26 -1.12 -1.64
CA ALA A 58 -3.54 0.17 -1.05
C ALA A 58 -2.89 0.29 0.33
N LYS A 59 -2.49 1.51 0.68
CA LYS A 59 -1.90 1.84 1.96
C LYS A 59 -2.47 3.15 2.47
N THR A 60 -2.70 3.24 3.77
CA THR A 60 -2.93 4.49 4.49
C THR A 60 -1.87 4.62 5.58
N TYR A 61 -1.25 5.78 5.70
CA TYR A 61 -0.28 6.10 6.74
C TYR A 61 -0.76 7.32 7.54
N ASN A 62 -0.67 7.25 8.87
CA ASN A 62 -0.86 8.38 9.76
C ASN A 62 0.44 9.20 9.80
N VAL A 63 0.41 10.39 9.18
CA VAL A 63 1.57 11.28 9.06
C VAL A 63 1.95 11.88 10.41
N ASP A 64 0.95 12.17 11.25
CA ASP A 64 1.16 12.80 12.56
C ASP A 64 1.69 11.83 13.63
N GLU A 65 1.61 10.51 13.40
CA GLU A 65 1.97 9.47 14.37
C GLU A 65 1.38 9.71 15.79
N ASN A 66 0.18 10.27 15.84
CA ASN A 66 -0.47 10.71 17.07
C ASN A 66 -1.24 9.59 17.81
N GLY A 67 -0.89 8.32 17.58
CA GLY A 67 -1.57 7.16 18.16
C GLY A 67 -2.94 6.83 17.54
N LYS A 68 -3.46 7.64 16.60
CA LYS A 68 -4.72 7.33 15.89
C LYS A 68 -4.49 6.25 14.84
N LYS A 69 -5.28 5.18 14.93
CA LYS A 69 -5.28 4.11 13.92
C LYS A 69 -5.83 4.63 12.60
N VAL A 70 -5.35 4.07 11.51
CA VAL A 70 -5.83 4.31 10.15
C VAL A 70 -6.52 3.07 9.60
N ARG A 71 -7.43 3.28 8.66
CA ARG A 71 -8.16 2.23 7.94
C ARG A 71 -8.00 2.44 6.45
N VAL A 72 -7.83 1.33 5.73
CA VAL A 72 -7.79 1.29 4.28
C VAL A 72 -8.79 0.27 3.77
N LYS A 73 -9.45 0.58 2.67
CA LYS A 73 -10.32 -0.32 1.90
C LYS A 73 -9.82 -0.40 0.47
N ILE A 74 -10.04 -1.53 -0.19
CA ILE A 74 -9.73 -1.69 -1.61
C ILE A 74 -10.81 -2.55 -2.28
N TYR A 75 -11.21 -2.18 -3.48
CA TYR A 75 -12.11 -2.98 -4.31
C TYR A 75 -11.76 -2.85 -5.79
N ALA A 76 -12.21 -3.81 -6.58
CA ALA A 76 -12.14 -3.77 -8.03
C ALA A 76 -13.55 -3.66 -8.63
N THR A 77 -13.67 -2.98 -9.76
CA THR A 77 -14.92 -2.90 -10.53
C THR A 77 -14.75 -3.38 -11.95
N ALA A 78 -15.81 -3.91 -12.54
CA ALA A 78 -15.97 -4.13 -13.98
C ALA A 78 -17.42 -3.82 -14.36
N ASP A 79 -17.63 -3.22 -15.54
CA ASP A 79 -18.96 -2.84 -16.03
C ASP A 79 -19.77 -1.98 -15.03
N GLY A 80 -19.07 -1.14 -14.26
CA GLY A 80 -19.67 -0.29 -13.23
C GLY A 80 -20.09 -0.99 -11.94
N GLN A 81 -19.76 -2.27 -11.75
CA GLN A 81 -20.10 -3.05 -10.55
C GLN A 81 -18.85 -3.56 -9.83
N THR A 82 -18.91 -3.63 -8.50
CA THR A 82 -17.85 -4.25 -7.70
C THR A 82 -17.77 -5.75 -7.98
N ILE A 83 -16.58 -6.23 -8.32
CA ILE A 83 -16.34 -7.66 -8.56
C ILE A 83 -16.45 -8.40 -7.23
N GLU A 84 -17.27 -9.45 -7.20
CA GLU A 84 -17.47 -10.28 -6.01
C GLU A 84 -16.13 -10.80 -5.46
N GLY A 85 -15.95 -10.68 -4.14
CA GLY A 85 -14.75 -11.14 -3.44
C GLY A 85 -13.52 -10.25 -3.59
N SER A 86 -13.58 -9.17 -4.37
CA SER A 86 -12.47 -8.21 -4.52
C SER A 86 -12.38 -7.18 -3.38
N ASP A 87 -13.48 -6.93 -2.67
CA ASP A 87 -13.52 -5.99 -1.55
C ASP A 87 -12.82 -6.58 -0.31
N ARG A 88 -11.95 -5.76 0.27
CA ARG A 88 -11.15 -6.07 1.46
C ARG A 88 -10.93 -4.78 2.25
N ASP A 89 -10.81 -4.92 3.57
CA ASP A 89 -10.44 -3.81 4.45
C ASP A 89 -9.39 -4.20 5.50
N ALA A 90 -8.61 -3.22 5.93
CA ALA A 90 -7.57 -3.39 6.92
C ALA A 90 -7.46 -2.15 7.81
N THR A 91 -7.08 -2.36 9.07
CA THR A 91 -6.83 -1.30 10.05
C THR A 91 -5.44 -1.50 10.66
N GLY A 92 -4.74 -0.41 10.94
CA GLY A 92 -3.40 -0.48 11.54
C GLY A 92 -2.91 0.84 12.12
N TYR A 93 -1.71 0.82 12.69
CA TYR A 93 -1.01 1.99 13.20
C TYR A 93 0.51 1.79 13.09
N PRO A 94 1.28 2.80 12.65
CA PRO A 94 0.82 4.04 12.00
C PRO A 94 0.34 3.79 10.56
N THR A 95 0.51 2.56 10.06
CA THR A 95 0.16 2.16 8.70
C THR A 95 -0.96 1.11 8.72
N ALA A 96 -1.91 1.23 7.80
CA ALA A 96 -2.76 0.13 7.34
C ALA A 96 -2.39 -0.20 5.89
N TYR A 97 -2.23 -1.48 5.57
CA TYR A 97 -1.88 -1.95 4.22
C TYR A 97 -2.81 -3.08 3.83
N ILE A 98 -3.19 -3.10 2.55
CA ILE A 98 -4.03 -4.15 2.00
C ILE A 98 -3.69 -4.42 0.55
N LYS A 99 -3.85 -5.67 0.14
CA LYS A 99 -3.66 -6.13 -1.24
C LYS A 99 -4.84 -7.01 -1.62
N SER A 100 -5.35 -6.82 -2.83
CA SER A 100 -6.47 -7.59 -3.36
C SER A 100 -6.22 -8.01 -4.81
N SER A 101 -7.01 -8.97 -5.27
CA SER A 101 -6.93 -9.54 -6.61
C SER A 101 -8.32 -9.72 -7.21
N ALA A 102 -8.46 -9.50 -8.52
CA ALA A 102 -9.70 -9.68 -9.26
C ALA A 102 -9.42 -10.28 -10.66
N ARG A 103 -10.38 -11.00 -11.24
CA ARG A 103 -10.17 -11.76 -12.50
C ARG A 103 -9.94 -10.88 -13.74
N LYS A 104 -10.62 -9.73 -13.82
CA LYS A 104 -10.55 -8.77 -14.94
C LYS A 104 -11.19 -7.43 -14.57
N PRO A 105 -10.53 -6.59 -13.76
CA PRO A 105 -11.05 -5.28 -13.39
C PRO A 105 -10.93 -4.28 -14.54
N ASP A 106 -11.88 -3.34 -14.62
CA ASP A 106 -11.81 -2.11 -15.41
C ASP A 106 -11.22 -0.96 -14.60
N ALA A 107 -11.43 -0.98 -13.27
CA ALA A 107 -10.81 -0.04 -12.34
C ALA A 107 -10.56 -0.66 -10.95
N TRP A 108 -9.59 -0.08 -10.24
CA TRP A 108 -9.39 -0.26 -8.81
C TRP A 108 -9.73 1.02 -8.06
N GLY A 109 -10.34 0.89 -6.90
CA GLY A 109 -10.59 1.99 -5.96
C GLY A 109 -10.05 1.65 -4.58
N SER A 110 -9.53 2.65 -3.87
CA SER A 110 -9.17 2.51 -2.45
C SER A 110 -9.64 3.68 -1.61
N GLY A 111 -10.12 3.35 -0.43
CA GLY A 111 -10.63 4.32 0.54
C GLY A 111 -9.66 4.46 1.71
N HIS A 112 -9.39 5.69 2.15
CA HIS A 112 -8.46 6.04 3.22
C HIS A 112 -9.17 6.86 4.30
N THR A 113 -9.00 6.48 5.58
CA THR A 113 -9.57 7.22 6.73
C THR A 113 -8.86 6.84 8.05
N THR A 114 -9.26 7.44 9.17
CA THR A 114 -8.85 7.06 10.54
C THR A 114 -9.89 6.20 11.25
N THR A 115 -9.56 5.62 12.41
CA THR A 115 -10.52 4.88 13.23
C THR A 115 -10.37 5.09 14.74
N PRO A 116 -11.50 5.15 15.47
CA PRO A 116 -12.85 5.41 14.95
C PRO A 116 -12.93 6.87 14.46
N SER A 117 -13.52 7.09 13.29
CA SER A 117 -13.73 8.41 12.72
C SER A 117 -15.08 8.44 11.99
N PRO A 118 -15.90 9.49 12.18
CA PRO A 118 -17.05 9.78 11.34
C PRO A 118 -16.69 10.44 9.99
N ASP A 119 -15.42 10.82 9.77
CA ASP A 119 -15.02 11.37 8.49
C ASP A 119 -15.26 10.32 7.38
N PRO A 120 -15.74 10.75 6.21
CA PRO A 120 -15.90 9.84 5.10
C PRO A 120 -14.55 9.26 4.68
N TYR A 121 -14.61 8.19 3.90
CA TYR A 121 -13.44 7.71 3.19
C TYR A 121 -13.06 8.73 2.11
N GLU A 122 -11.77 9.06 2.05
CA GLU A 122 -11.16 9.72 0.90
C GLU A 122 -10.71 8.67 -0.10
N TRP A 123 -10.98 8.87 -1.39
CA TRP A 123 -10.87 7.83 -2.40
C TRP A 123 -9.79 8.13 -3.44
N LEU A 124 -9.05 7.09 -3.82
CA LEU A 124 -8.14 7.07 -4.97
C LEU A 124 -8.60 6.02 -5.97
N TYR A 125 -8.28 6.23 -7.25
CA TYR A 125 -8.72 5.36 -8.33
C TYR A 125 -7.64 5.12 -9.38
N ILE A 126 -7.62 3.91 -9.96
CA ILE A 126 -6.81 3.57 -11.13
C ILE A 126 -7.71 2.90 -12.16
N GLN A 127 -7.77 3.46 -13.37
CA GLN A 127 -8.39 2.82 -14.52
C GLN A 127 -7.39 1.85 -15.17
N VAL A 128 -7.84 0.63 -15.47
CA VAL A 128 -7.00 -0.48 -15.97
C VAL A 128 -7.51 -1.08 -17.28
N SER A 129 -8.77 -0.86 -17.67
CA SER A 129 -9.32 -1.35 -18.95
C SER A 129 -8.58 -0.82 -20.19
N ASP A 130 -7.83 0.26 -20.02
CA ASP A 130 -7.19 1.02 -21.11
C ASP A 130 -5.65 0.78 -21.17
N LEU A 131 -5.12 -0.14 -20.35
CA LEU A 131 -3.69 -0.49 -20.26
C LEU A 131 -3.27 -1.61 -21.22
#